data_AF-A0A6J7N1S6-F1
#
_entry.id   AF-A0A6J7N1S6-F1
#
_cell.length_a   1.000
_cell.length_b   1.000
_cell.length_c   1.000
_cell.angle_alpha   90.00
_cell.angle_beta   90.00
_cell.angle_gamma   90.00
#
_symmetry.space_group_name_H-M   'P 1'
#
loop_
_entity.id
_entity.type
_entity.pdbx_description
1 polymer ?
#
loop_
_entity_poly.entity_id
_entity_poly.type
_entity_poly.pdbx_seq_one_letter_code
_entity_poly.pdbx_strand_id
1 'polypeptide(L)'
;MTSPWLHYEAYGISVTNNIIHDTEGAGLGVNGGYNILMAYNTLYRVGSRSHAVEFVHGGRGCDGDTATCAAHQSAGGWGGTGAEGQFIPSKHIYFFNNIVYNPIGFQSRWSHFSVHGPLTPPSGSNVANPARADEDLRIAGNIIYNGPADLDLGLEDGCDAANPTCNATQIRADNAINTILPQLVNPAGGDYSPVAGGNVATRASVAIPSFSWSDAPSVPAVPGGSTNNAVGRNRSGAVRSGWGWPGAY
;
A
#
# COMPACT_ATOMS: atom_id res chain seq x y z
N MET A 1 -3.58 -12.38 24.66
CA MET A 1 -4.41 -11.22 24.23
C MET A 1 -5.88 -11.51 24.45
N THR A 2 -6.58 -10.62 25.17
CA THR A 2 -8.01 -10.20 25.10
C THR A 2 -8.18 -9.07 26.15
N SER A 3 -8.81 -7.89 25.97
CA SER A 3 -10.10 -7.69 25.31
C SER A 3 -10.61 -6.21 25.38
N PRO A 4 -11.02 -5.57 24.27
CA PRO A 4 -10.51 -5.71 22.92
C PRO A 4 -9.38 -4.68 22.65
N TRP A 5 -8.21 -5.16 22.24
CA TRP A 5 -7.11 -4.33 21.70
C TRP A 5 -6.77 -4.78 20.29
N LEU A 6 -6.73 -3.87 19.34
CA LEU A 6 -6.41 -4.16 17.95
C LEU A 6 -4.93 -4.58 17.80
N HIS A 7 -4.66 -5.52 16.90
CA HIS A 7 -3.29 -5.96 16.58
C HIS A 7 -2.67 -4.98 15.58
N TYR A 8 -3.33 -4.82 14.45
CA TYR A 8 -3.00 -3.89 13.38
C TYR A 8 -3.62 -2.51 13.66
N GLU A 9 -3.11 -1.46 13.02
CA GLU A 9 -3.65 -0.10 13.10
C GLU A 9 -4.89 0.08 12.23
N ALA A 10 -4.96 -0.66 11.12
CA ALA A 10 -6.05 -0.62 10.17
C ALA A 10 -6.46 -2.02 9.73
N TYR A 11 -7.76 -2.23 9.54
CA TYR A 11 -8.33 -3.51 9.11
C TYR A 11 -9.33 -3.28 7.97
N GLY A 12 -9.19 -4.03 6.87
CA GLY A 12 -10.25 -4.16 5.87
C GLY A 12 -10.56 -2.86 5.11
N ILE A 13 -9.56 -1.98 4.95
CA ILE A 13 -9.74 -0.69 4.27
C ILE A 13 -9.54 -0.87 2.77
N SER A 14 -10.43 -0.27 1.97
CA SER A 14 -10.29 -0.18 0.52
C SER A 14 -10.24 1.29 0.07
N VAL A 15 -9.14 1.69 -0.54
CA VAL A 15 -8.93 3.02 -1.15
C VAL A 15 -8.97 2.83 -2.66
N THR A 16 -10.09 3.21 -3.29
CA THR A 16 -10.31 2.96 -4.72
C THR A 16 -10.85 4.15 -5.48
N ASN A 17 -10.49 4.25 -6.77
CA ASN A 17 -10.96 5.31 -7.69
C ASN A 17 -10.69 6.75 -7.21
N ASN A 18 -9.62 6.95 -6.45
CA ASN A 18 -9.20 8.27 -5.99
C ASN A 18 -8.27 8.95 -6.98
N ILE A 19 -8.33 10.28 -6.98
CA ILE A 19 -7.30 11.14 -7.56
C ILE A 19 -6.52 11.72 -6.39
N ILE A 20 -5.21 11.51 -6.40
CA ILE A 20 -4.30 12.02 -5.37
C ILE A 20 -3.20 12.75 -6.10
N HIS A 21 -2.96 14.02 -5.78
CA HIS A 21 -1.96 14.78 -6.52
C HIS A 21 -1.25 15.82 -5.67
N ASP A 22 -0.07 16.22 -6.15
CA ASP A 22 0.73 17.29 -5.56
C ASP A 22 1.10 17.04 -4.10
N THR A 23 1.46 15.80 -3.77
CA THR A 23 1.90 15.42 -2.42
C THR A 23 3.41 15.55 -2.28
N GLU A 24 3.87 16.14 -1.18
CA GLU A 24 5.30 16.17 -0.86
C GLU A 24 5.83 14.80 -0.44
N GLY A 25 5.09 14.12 0.44
CA GLY A 25 5.35 12.73 0.83
C GLY A 25 4.77 11.72 -0.16
N ALA A 26 4.80 10.45 0.21
CA ALA A 26 4.15 9.38 -0.54
C ALA A 26 2.68 9.72 -0.83
N GLY A 27 2.21 9.40 -2.04
CA GLY A 27 0.82 9.64 -2.42
C GLY A 27 -0.14 8.66 -1.74
N LEU A 28 0.31 7.43 -1.50
CA LEU A 28 -0.43 6.42 -0.73
C LEU A 28 0.56 5.54 0.03
N GLY A 29 0.09 4.97 1.13
CA GLY A 29 0.83 3.92 1.80
C GLY A 29 0.04 3.21 2.88
N VAL A 30 0.67 2.15 3.41
CA VAL A 30 0.11 1.37 4.51
C VAL A 30 1.17 1.18 5.58
N ASN A 31 0.82 1.61 6.79
CA ASN A 31 1.65 1.53 7.98
C ASN A 31 0.86 0.74 9.02
N GLY A 32 1.22 -0.53 9.23
CA GLY A 32 0.58 -1.39 10.23
C GLY A 32 -0.80 -1.93 9.86
N GLY A 33 -1.08 -2.22 8.59
CA GLY A 33 -2.42 -2.62 8.12
C GLY A 33 -2.63 -4.13 7.94
N TYR A 34 -3.88 -4.59 8.04
CA TYR A 34 -4.28 -5.95 7.67
C TYR A 34 -5.46 -5.93 6.69
N ASN A 35 -5.34 -6.66 5.57
CA ASN A 35 -6.33 -6.65 4.48
C ASN A 35 -6.60 -5.23 3.97
N ILE A 36 -5.59 -4.59 3.37
CA ILE A 36 -5.71 -3.24 2.83
C ILE A 36 -5.62 -3.29 1.31
N LEU A 37 -6.64 -2.78 0.64
CA LEU A 37 -6.69 -2.64 -0.81
C LEU A 37 -6.46 -1.19 -1.21
N MET A 38 -5.51 -0.96 -2.10
CA MET A 38 -5.31 0.29 -2.82
C MET A 38 -5.37 0.00 -4.31
N ALA A 39 -6.53 0.27 -4.94
CA ALA A 39 -6.72 -0.11 -6.33
C ALA A 39 -7.41 0.93 -7.20
N TYR A 40 -7.01 0.99 -8.47
CA TYR A 40 -7.59 1.92 -9.43
C TYR A 40 -7.50 3.38 -8.98
N ASN A 41 -6.46 3.79 -8.26
CA ASN A 41 -6.22 5.20 -7.96
C ASN A 41 -5.32 5.82 -9.04
N THR A 42 -5.46 7.13 -9.25
CA THR A 42 -4.51 7.91 -10.07
C THR A 42 -3.77 8.88 -9.17
N LEU A 43 -2.47 8.64 -9.01
CA LEU A 43 -1.53 9.46 -8.25
C LEU A 43 -0.76 10.33 -9.25
N TYR A 44 -0.75 11.66 -9.07
CA TYR A 44 -0.11 12.59 -10.01
C TYR A 44 0.78 13.62 -9.29
N ARG A 45 2.05 13.74 -9.67
CA ARG A 45 3.02 14.61 -8.97
C ARG A 45 3.10 14.33 -7.46
N VAL A 46 3.42 13.08 -7.11
CA VAL A 46 3.53 12.62 -5.71
C VAL A 46 4.98 12.34 -5.32
N GLY A 47 5.32 12.54 -4.05
CA GLY A 47 6.61 12.16 -3.48
C GLY A 47 7.75 13.15 -3.74
N SER A 48 7.47 14.44 -3.98
CA SER A 48 8.51 15.43 -4.33
C SER A 48 9.65 15.55 -3.29
N ARG A 49 9.41 15.12 -2.05
CA ARG A 49 10.38 15.09 -0.95
C ARG A 49 10.65 13.67 -0.41
N SER A 50 10.11 12.63 -1.03
CA SER A 50 10.10 11.25 -0.52
C SER A 50 10.07 10.20 -1.66
N HIS A 51 9.55 9.01 -1.40
CA HIS A 51 9.14 7.99 -2.38
C HIS A 51 7.70 8.24 -2.86
N ALA A 52 7.27 7.54 -3.93
CA ALA A 52 5.93 7.75 -4.47
C ALA A 52 4.83 7.01 -3.68
N VAL A 53 5.13 5.81 -3.16
CA VAL A 53 4.20 4.93 -2.42
C VAL A 53 4.94 4.20 -1.29
N GLU A 54 4.30 3.93 -0.15
CA GLU A 54 4.97 3.30 1.00
C GLU A 54 4.25 2.08 1.59
N PHE A 55 5.05 1.12 2.05
CA PHE A 55 4.61 -0.10 2.73
C PHE A 55 5.55 -0.35 3.89
N VAL A 56 5.21 0.22 5.04
CA VAL A 56 6.11 0.24 6.20
C VAL A 56 5.39 -0.27 7.45
N HIS A 57 6.12 -0.35 8.55
CA HIS A 57 5.55 -0.68 9.85
C HIS A 57 4.70 0.48 10.36
N GLY A 58 3.61 0.14 11.03
CA GLY A 58 2.92 1.09 11.91
C GLY A 58 3.76 1.36 13.16
N GLY A 59 3.33 2.34 13.94
CA GLY A 59 3.99 2.75 15.16
C GLY A 59 2.99 2.84 16.31
N ARG A 60 3.20 2.01 17.34
CA ARG A 60 2.41 2.11 18.58
C ARG A 60 3.26 2.52 19.77
N GLY A 61 3.05 3.75 20.24
CA GLY A 61 3.64 4.30 21.46
C GLY A 61 2.69 4.25 22.64
N CYS A 62 3.16 4.76 23.79
CA CYS A 62 2.32 4.95 24.98
C CYS A 62 1.88 6.42 25.16
N ASP A 63 2.34 7.34 24.31
CA ASP A 63 2.04 8.79 24.36
C ASP A 63 2.21 9.44 25.75
N GLY A 64 3.15 8.91 26.54
CA GLY A 64 3.43 9.36 27.91
C GLY A 64 2.70 8.62 29.03
N ASP A 65 1.61 7.88 28.75
CA ASP A 65 0.92 7.03 29.73
C ASP A 65 1.54 5.62 29.79
N THR A 66 2.75 5.57 30.31
CA THR A 66 3.53 4.32 30.38
C THR A 66 2.93 3.28 31.32
N ALA A 67 2.19 3.70 32.35
CA ALA A 67 1.58 2.80 33.33
C ALA A 67 0.40 2.02 32.73
N THR A 68 -0.54 2.71 32.08
CA THR A 68 -1.67 2.06 31.40
C THR A 68 -1.19 1.20 30.24
N CYS A 69 -0.22 1.70 29.47
CA CYS A 69 0.40 0.98 28.37
C CYS A 69 1.03 -0.35 28.84
N ALA A 70 1.78 -0.33 29.94
CA ALA A 70 2.35 -1.54 30.54
C ALA A 70 1.27 -2.50 31.08
N ALA A 71 0.16 -2.00 31.63
CA ALA A 71 -0.95 -2.82 32.06
C ALA A 71 -1.64 -3.53 30.88
N HIS A 72 -1.89 -2.81 29.77
CA HIS A 72 -2.43 -3.40 28.54
C HIS A 72 -1.48 -4.41 27.90
N GLN A 73 -0.18 -4.11 27.86
CA GLN A 73 0.85 -5.03 27.41
C GLN A 73 0.90 -6.30 28.26
N SER A 74 0.84 -6.17 29.60
CA SER A 74 0.81 -7.31 30.52
C SER A 74 -0.45 -8.16 30.35
N ALA A 75 -1.56 -7.56 29.93
CA ALA A 75 -2.79 -8.25 29.55
C ALA A 75 -2.75 -8.83 28.12
N GLY A 76 -1.62 -8.64 27.41
CA GLY A 76 -1.28 -9.24 26.13
C GLY A 76 -1.33 -8.27 24.95
N GLY A 77 -1.82 -7.04 25.11
CA GLY A 77 -1.88 -6.07 24.02
C GLY A 77 -0.52 -5.84 23.33
N TRP A 78 -0.55 -5.58 22.03
CA TRP A 78 0.63 -5.17 21.28
C TRP A 78 0.97 -3.73 21.64
N GLY A 79 2.19 -3.48 22.09
CA GLY A 79 2.58 -2.17 22.65
C GLY A 79 3.59 -2.32 23.78
N GLY A 80 4.35 -1.27 24.12
CA GLY A 80 5.34 -1.30 25.21
C GLY A 80 6.09 0.03 25.39
N THR A 81 6.76 0.22 26.53
CA THR A 81 7.34 1.50 27.00
C THR A 81 8.70 1.88 26.39
N GLY A 82 8.94 1.60 25.11
CA GLY A 82 10.17 1.96 24.40
C GLY A 82 10.10 3.33 23.71
N ALA A 83 11.23 4.04 23.61
CA ALA A 83 11.31 5.34 22.94
C ALA A 83 11.02 5.29 21.42
N GLU A 84 11.26 4.14 20.79
CA GLU A 84 10.99 3.86 19.36
C GLU A 84 9.52 3.48 19.09
N GLY A 85 8.69 3.35 20.14
CA GLY A 85 7.38 2.68 20.01
C GLY A 85 7.52 1.19 19.67
N GLN A 86 6.44 0.58 19.17
CA GLN A 86 6.42 -0.80 18.67
C GLN A 86 6.15 -0.83 17.17
N PHE A 87 6.90 -1.67 16.44
CA PHE A 87 6.78 -1.85 14.99
C PHE A 87 5.56 -2.72 14.67
N ILE A 88 4.43 -2.11 14.32
CA ILE A 88 3.22 -2.86 13.97
C ILE A 88 3.38 -3.41 12.54
N PRO A 89 3.33 -4.74 12.33
CA PRO A 89 3.49 -5.34 11.00
C PRO A 89 2.34 -4.96 10.07
N SER A 90 2.54 -5.17 8.77
CA SER A 90 1.50 -5.10 7.74
C SER A 90 1.34 -6.46 7.06
N LYS A 91 0.11 -6.87 6.74
CA LYS A 91 -0.19 -8.16 6.12
C LYS A 91 -1.39 -8.12 5.16
N HIS A 92 -1.30 -8.83 4.04
CA HIS A 92 -2.32 -8.82 2.97
C HIS A 92 -2.56 -7.40 2.43
N ILE A 93 -1.52 -6.81 1.86
CA ILE A 93 -1.58 -5.45 1.32
C ILE A 93 -1.53 -5.51 -0.20
N TYR A 94 -2.61 -5.09 -0.86
CA TYR A 94 -2.75 -5.19 -2.31
C TYR A 94 -2.75 -3.80 -2.95
N PHE A 95 -1.72 -3.50 -3.76
CA PHE A 95 -1.62 -2.28 -4.57
C PHE A 95 -1.78 -2.62 -6.06
N PHE A 96 -3.01 -2.48 -6.57
CA PHE A 96 -3.39 -3.02 -7.88
C PHE A 96 -3.94 -1.99 -8.85
N ASN A 97 -3.55 -2.08 -10.12
CA ASN A 97 -4.17 -1.31 -11.21
C ASN A 97 -4.22 0.20 -10.96
N ASN A 98 -3.25 0.76 -10.24
CA ASN A 98 -3.12 2.20 -10.03
C ASN A 98 -2.31 2.83 -11.17
N ILE A 99 -2.48 4.13 -11.35
CA ILE A 99 -1.54 4.96 -12.12
C ILE A 99 -0.75 5.79 -11.11
N VAL A 100 0.58 5.75 -11.19
CA VAL A 100 1.47 6.73 -10.58
C VAL A 100 2.12 7.50 -11.72
N TYR A 101 1.78 8.78 -11.88
CA TYR A 101 2.26 9.61 -12.97
C TYR A 101 2.94 10.88 -12.46
N ASN A 102 4.25 10.85 -12.49
CA ASN A 102 5.12 12.00 -12.27
C ASN A 102 5.65 12.44 -13.66
N PRO A 103 5.11 13.53 -14.23
CA PRO A 103 5.42 13.96 -15.60
C PRO A 103 6.87 14.38 -15.76
N ILE A 104 7.36 14.43 -17.01
CA ILE A 104 8.73 14.88 -17.30
C ILE A 104 9.00 16.22 -16.62
N GLY A 105 10.12 16.30 -15.90
CA GLY A 105 10.47 17.46 -15.04
C GLY A 105 10.01 17.32 -13.59
N PHE A 106 9.28 16.27 -13.23
CA PHE A 106 8.90 15.92 -11.87
C PHE A 106 9.17 14.42 -11.62
N GLN A 107 9.68 14.08 -10.43
CA GLN A 107 9.85 12.71 -9.96
C GLN A 107 9.72 12.67 -8.44
N SER A 108 9.56 11.48 -7.87
CA SER A 108 9.81 11.29 -6.44
C SER A 108 11.30 11.50 -6.14
N ARG A 109 11.60 11.89 -4.90
CA ARG A 109 12.96 12.23 -4.49
C ARG A 109 13.87 11.01 -4.39
N TRP A 110 13.37 9.88 -3.90
CA TRP A 110 14.20 8.73 -3.55
C TRP A 110 14.00 7.54 -4.48
N SER A 111 12.75 7.11 -4.67
CA SER A 111 12.45 5.81 -5.27
C SER A 111 10.98 5.70 -5.67
N HIS A 112 10.62 4.63 -6.39
CA HIS A 112 9.23 4.29 -6.66
C HIS A 112 8.45 3.98 -5.37
N PHE A 113 9.00 3.12 -4.53
CA PHE A 113 8.41 2.65 -3.29
C PHE A 113 9.29 2.96 -2.08
N SER A 114 8.78 2.76 -0.88
CA SER A 114 9.56 2.42 0.30
C SER A 114 8.90 1.19 0.90
N VAL A 115 9.66 0.08 0.98
CA VAL A 115 9.19 -1.16 1.58
C VAL A 115 10.13 -1.53 2.70
N HIS A 116 9.67 -1.46 3.94
CA HIS A 116 10.54 -1.83 5.06
C HIS A 116 10.71 -3.35 5.18
N GLY A 117 11.95 -3.76 5.47
CA GLY A 117 12.30 -5.14 5.76
C GLY A 117 11.87 -5.62 7.15
N PRO A 118 12.09 -6.90 7.48
CA PRO A 118 11.71 -7.44 8.78
C PRO A 118 12.46 -6.76 9.93
N LEU A 119 11.73 -6.34 10.97
CA LEU A 119 12.32 -5.74 12.18
C LEU A 119 12.16 -6.68 13.37
N THR A 120 13.12 -6.62 14.30
CA THR A 120 13.00 -7.27 15.62
C THR A 120 12.21 -6.36 16.56
N PRO A 121 10.99 -6.74 17.00
CA PRO A 121 10.28 -5.95 17.98
C PRO A 121 11.01 -5.95 19.34
N PRO A 122 10.90 -4.86 20.12
CA PRO A 122 11.31 -4.86 21.52
C PRO A 122 10.79 -6.07 22.29
N SER A 123 11.63 -6.61 23.18
CA SER A 123 11.24 -7.74 24.04
C SER A 123 10.02 -7.40 24.88
N GLY A 124 9.08 -8.34 25.00
CA GLY A 124 7.83 -8.15 25.75
C GLY A 124 6.73 -7.37 25.03
N SER A 125 6.96 -6.88 23.80
CA SER A 125 5.99 -6.11 23.02
C SER A 125 4.72 -6.86 22.59
N ASN A 126 4.71 -8.19 22.72
CA ASN A 126 3.71 -9.11 22.19
C ASN A 126 3.54 -9.10 20.66
N VAL A 127 4.29 -8.27 19.93
CA VAL A 127 4.31 -8.26 18.46
C VAL A 127 5.07 -9.48 17.95
N ALA A 128 4.59 -10.08 16.86
CA ALA A 128 5.26 -11.20 16.21
C ALA A 128 6.69 -10.81 15.81
N ASN A 129 7.65 -11.71 16.04
CA ASN A 129 9.05 -11.53 15.68
C ASN A 129 9.45 -12.51 14.55
N PRO A 130 9.94 -12.03 13.40
CA PRO A 130 10.09 -10.62 13.05
C PRO A 130 8.75 -9.95 12.70
N ALA A 131 8.67 -8.63 12.92
CA ALA A 131 7.57 -7.82 12.41
C ALA A 131 7.85 -7.48 10.94
N ARG A 132 6.96 -7.90 10.05
CA ARG A 132 7.09 -7.72 8.60
C ARG A 132 6.12 -6.67 8.07
N ALA A 133 6.54 -5.89 7.09
CA ALA A 133 5.67 -4.97 6.34
C ALA A 133 5.33 -5.50 4.93
N ASP A 134 5.91 -6.63 4.53
CA ASP A 134 5.87 -7.21 3.19
C ASP A 134 5.23 -8.62 3.15
N GLU A 135 4.54 -9.03 4.22
CA GLU A 135 3.88 -10.34 4.29
C GLU A 135 2.59 -10.34 3.45
N ASP A 136 2.60 -11.10 2.35
CA ASP A 136 1.54 -11.06 1.32
C ASP A 136 1.29 -9.64 0.76
N LEU A 137 2.35 -8.81 0.69
CA LEU A 137 2.34 -7.60 -0.12
C LEU A 137 2.32 -8.02 -1.60
N ARG A 138 1.41 -7.42 -2.37
CA ARG A 138 1.28 -7.68 -3.82
C ARG A 138 1.09 -6.37 -4.57
N ILE A 139 1.97 -6.14 -5.55
CA ILE A 139 2.01 -4.93 -6.37
C ILE A 139 1.89 -5.38 -7.82
N ALA A 140 0.73 -5.18 -8.46
CA ALA A 140 0.50 -5.69 -9.82
C ALA A 140 -0.49 -4.85 -10.65
N GLY A 141 -0.34 -4.91 -11.97
CA GLY A 141 -1.19 -4.22 -12.94
C GLY A 141 -1.03 -2.71 -12.97
N ASN A 142 -0.07 -2.14 -12.23
CA ASN A 142 0.09 -0.68 -12.14
C ASN A 142 0.80 -0.10 -13.38
N ILE A 143 0.48 1.15 -13.69
CA ILE A 143 1.30 2.00 -14.58
C ILE A 143 2.04 2.98 -13.68
N ILE A 144 3.37 2.91 -13.66
CA ILE A 144 4.20 3.76 -12.81
C ILE A 144 5.18 4.46 -13.73
N TYR A 145 4.98 5.76 -13.92
CA TYR A 145 5.89 6.62 -14.65
C TYR A 145 6.39 7.68 -13.69
N ASN A 146 7.59 7.47 -13.16
CA ASN A 146 8.17 8.22 -12.07
C ASN A 146 9.67 8.32 -12.24
N GLY A 147 10.12 9.38 -12.91
CA GLY A 147 11.55 9.63 -13.13
C GLY A 147 12.20 8.69 -14.16
N PRO A 148 13.54 8.59 -14.13
CA PRO A 148 14.32 7.83 -15.12
C PRO A 148 14.18 6.31 -14.93
N ALA A 149 14.53 5.54 -15.96
CA ALA A 149 14.37 4.08 -15.95
C ALA A 149 15.21 3.35 -14.88
N ASP A 150 16.28 3.99 -14.41
CA ASP A 150 17.17 3.51 -13.36
C ASP A 150 16.82 4.04 -11.96
N LEU A 151 15.69 4.75 -11.80
CA LEU A 151 15.21 5.12 -10.47
C LEU A 151 15.03 3.86 -9.61
N ASP A 152 15.52 3.94 -8.37
CA ASP A 152 15.48 2.81 -7.46
C ASP A 152 14.05 2.34 -7.20
N LEU A 153 13.84 1.02 -7.12
CA LEU A 153 12.52 0.48 -6.77
C LEU A 153 12.11 0.90 -5.37
N GLY A 154 13.06 1.03 -4.44
CA GLY A 154 12.84 1.36 -3.05
C GLY A 154 12.25 0.19 -2.28
N LEU A 155 12.90 -0.97 -2.41
CA LEU A 155 12.55 -2.17 -1.66
C LEU A 155 13.27 -2.26 -0.32
N GLU A 156 14.27 -1.40 -0.08
CA GLU A 156 15.12 -1.40 1.12
C GLU A 156 15.55 -2.83 1.48
N ASP A 157 15.17 -3.32 2.67
CA ASP A 157 15.37 -4.70 3.12
C ASP A 157 14.08 -5.56 3.05
N GLY A 158 12.99 -5.01 2.52
CA GLY A 158 11.73 -5.71 2.27
C GLY A 158 11.69 -6.32 0.87
N CYS A 159 10.68 -7.16 0.62
CA CYS A 159 10.50 -7.82 -0.69
C CYS A 159 11.78 -8.51 -1.19
N ASP A 160 12.42 -9.25 -0.29
CA ASP A 160 13.65 -9.97 -0.58
C ASP A 160 13.46 -10.96 -1.75
N ALA A 161 14.56 -11.41 -2.36
CA ALA A 161 14.49 -12.25 -3.56
C ALA A 161 13.73 -13.59 -3.36
N ALA A 162 13.61 -14.08 -2.12
CA ALA A 162 12.88 -15.29 -1.77
C ALA A 162 11.45 -15.01 -1.30
N ASN A 163 11.05 -13.75 -1.10
CA ASN A 163 9.67 -13.41 -0.78
C ASN A 163 8.76 -13.81 -1.95
N PRO A 164 7.74 -14.68 -1.70
CA PRO A 164 6.98 -15.34 -2.75
C PRO A 164 5.97 -14.44 -3.45
N THR A 165 5.59 -13.32 -2.84
CA THR A 165 4.53 -12.42 -3.34
C THR A 165 5.04 -11.03 -3.68
N CYS A 166 6.20 -10.65 -3.15
CA CYS A 166 6.83 -9.38 -3.39
C CYS A 166 8.34 -9.55 -3.55
N ASN A 167 8.85 -9.47 -4.78
CA ASN A 167 10.28 -9.32 -5.04
C ASN A 167 10.51 -8.49 -6.29
N ALA A 168 11.73 -7.98 -6.47
CA ALA A 168 12.07 -7.07 -7.58
C ALA A 168 11.70 -7.65 -8.97
N THR A 169 11.89 -8.95 -9.19
CA THR A 169 11.58 -9.61 -10.46
C THR A 169 10.07 -9.61 -10.72
N GLN A 170 9.27 -10.05 -9.74
CA GLN A 170 7.81 -10.04 -9.83
C GLN A 170 7.27 -8.62 -10.02
N ILE A 171 7.71 -7.65 -9.20
CA ILE A 171 7.25 -6.26 -9.27
C ILE A 171 7.51 -5.67 -10.66
N ARG A 172 8.68 -5.91 -11.25
CA ARG A 172 8.99 -5.41 -12.59
C ARG A 172 8.20 -6.14 -13.69
N ALA A 173 7.91 -7.43 -13.53
CA ALA A 173 7.15 -8.20 -14.49
C ALA A 173 5.64 -7.84 -14.47
N ASP A 174 5.09 -7.61 -13.28
CA ASP A 174 3.65 -7.46 -13.08
C ASP A 174 3.18 -6.01 -13.25
N ASN A 175 4.10 -5.05 -13.44
CA ASN A 175 3.81 -3.62 -13.57
C ASN A 175 4.53 -3.02 -14.78
N ALA A 176 4.02 -1.90 -15.32
CA ALA A 176 4.82 -1.11 -16.25
C ALA A 176 5.47 0.03 -15.49
N ILE A 177 6.73 -0.14 -15.13
CA ILE A 177 7.53 0.85 -14.42
C ILE A 177 8.44 1.54 -15.43
N ASN A 178 8.22 2.83 -15.65
CA ASN A 178 8.93 3.70 -16.59
C ASN A 178 8.95 3.22 -18.06
N THR A 179 8.07 2.29 -18.43
CA THR A 179 7.94 1.76 -19.81
C THR A 179 6.70 2.25 -20.54
N ILE A 180 5.70 2.79 -19.82
CA ILE A 180 4.50 3.40 -20.40
C ILE A 180 4.35 4.80 -19.81
N LEU A 181 4.47 5.83 -20.66
CA LEU A 181 4.07 7.20 -20.34
C LEU A 181 2.54 7.32 -20.42
N PRO A 182 1.81 7.53 -19.31
CA PRO A 182 0.35 7.53 -19.33
C PRO A 182 -0.23 8.63 -20.22
N GLN A 183 -1.08 8.25 -21.18
CA GLN A 183 -1.86 9.20 -22.00
C GLN A 183 -3.17 9.53 -21.30
N LEU A 184 -3.17 10.62 -20.51
CA LEU A 184 -4.34 11.21 -19.87
C LEU A 184 -4.74 12.50 -20.58
N VAL A 185 -6.01 12.88 -20.53
CA VAL A 185 -6.58 13.99 -21.31
C VAL A 185 -5.92 15.34 -20.98
N ASN A 186 -5.93 15.76 -19.72
CA ASN A 186 -5.28 16.99 -19.28
C ASN A 186 -4.97 16.94 -17.77
N PRO A 187 -4.00 16.11 -17.33
CA PRO A 187 -3.74 15.89 -15.90
C PRO A 187 -3.21 17.14 -15.21
N ALA A 188 -2.51 18.04 -15.93
CA ALA A 188 -2.08 19.32 -15.40
C ALA A 188 -3.25 20.30 -15.15
N GLY A 189 -4.34 20.15 -15.91
CA GLY A 189 -5.59 20.89 -15.73
C GLY A 189 -6.65 20.13 -14.92
N GLY A 190 -6.31 19.00 -14.30
CA GLY A 190 -7.20 18.24 -13.43
C GLY A 190 -8.07 17.17 -14.13
N ASP A 191 -7.90 16.95 -15.43
CA ASP A 191 -8.56 15.84 -16.14
C ASP A 191 -7.62 14.64 -16.27
N TYR A 192 -7.85 13.68 -15.39
CA TYR A 192 -7.09 12.43 -15.30
C TYR A 192 -7.75 11.27 -16.05
N SER A 193 -8.74 11.56 -16.89
CA SER A 193 -9.36 10.54 -17.73
C SER A 193 -8.34 10.01 -18.74
N PRO A 194 -8.30 8.71 -19.02
CA PRO A 194 -7.52 8.18 -20.13
C PRO A 194 -7.95 8.80 -21.46
N VAL A 195 -6.98 9.06 -22.33
CA VAL A 195 -7.27 9.38 -23.73
C VAL A 195 -7.93 8.16 -24.38
N ALA A 196 -9.05 8.37 -25.09
CA ALA A 196 -9.76 7.31 -25.78
C ALA A 196 -8.85 6.61 -26.81
N GLY A 197 -8.73 5.28 -26.72
CA GLY A 197 -7.82 4.48 -27.56
C GLY A 197 -6.33 4.67 -27.25
N GLY A 198 -5.99 5.47 -26.24
CA GLY A 198 -4.62 5.67 -25.79
C GLY A 198 -4.09 4.50 -24.96
N ASN A 199 -2.80 4.54 -24.65
CA ASN A 199 -2.07 3.42 -24.03
C ASN A 199 -2.58 2.99 -22.64
N VAL A 200 -3.23 3.89 -21.90
CA VAL A 200 -3.91 3.55 -20.64
C VAL A 200 -5.19 2.79 -20.96
N ALA A 201 -6.05 3.33 -21.84
CA ALA A 201 -7.34 2.76 -22.17
C ALA A 201 -7.25 1.37 -22.85
N THR A 202 -6.12 1.05 -23.48
CA THR A 202 -5.88 -0.26 -24.11
C THR A 202 -5.18 -1.26 -23.20
N ARG A 203 -4.79 -0.88 -21.98
CA ARG A 203 -4.10 -1.77 -21.06
C ARG A 203 -5.11 -2.51 -20.19
N ALA A 204 -5.07 -3.83 -20.25
CA ALA A 204 -5.88 -4.67 -19.37
C ALA A 204 -5.43 -4.55 -17.90
N SER A 205 -6.40 -4.41 -17.01
CA SER A 205 -6.24 -4.54 -15.57
C SER A 205 -5.99 -5.98 -15.17
N VAL A 206 -5.28 -6.17 -14.06
CA VAL A 206 -5.05 -7.47 -13.42
C VAL A 206 -6.17 -7.76 -12.43
N ALA A 207 -6.61 -9.02 -12.34
CA ALA A 207 -7.60 -9.46 -11.37
C ALA A 207 -7.06 -9.30 -9.94
N ILE A 208 -7.89 -8.78 -9.05
CA ILE A 208 -7.52 -8.55 -7.65
C ILE A 208 -8.01 -9.74 -6.82
N PRO A 209 -7.13 -10.49 -6.15
CA PRO A 209 -7.54 -11.57 -5.26
C PRO A 209 -8.44 -11.03 -4.13
N SER A 210 -9.44 -11.80 -3.72
CA SER A 210 -10.22 -11.47 -2.52
C SER A 210 -9.39 -11.71 -1.27
N PHE A 211 -9.65 -10.92 -0.23
CA PHE A 211 -9.04 -11.15 1.07
C PHE A 211 -9.60 -12.40 1.76
N SER A 212 -8.92 -12.83 2.82
CA SER A 212 -9.44 -13.76 3.80
C SER A 212 -9.22 -13.20 5.21
N TRP A 213 -10.06 -13.61 6.14
CA TRP A 213 -9.85 -13.35 7.58
C TRP A 213 -9.36 -14.60 8.31
N SER A 214 -9.09 -15.69 7.59
CA SER A 214 -8.84 -17.03 8.15
C SER A 214 -7.58 -17.14 8.99
N ASP A 215 -6.57 -16.32 8.71
CA ASP A 215 -5.31 -16.27 9.45
C ASP A 215 -5.15 -14.98 10.27
N ALA A 216 -6.24 -14.21 10.41
CA ALA A 216 -6.26 -13.08 11.31
C ALA A 216 -6.15 -13.58 12.75
N PRO A 217 -5.47 -12.83 13.64
CA PRO A 217 -5.53 -13.11 15.07
C PRO A 217 -6.97 -13.20 15.55
N SER A 218 -7.30 -14.27 16.29
CA SER A 218 -8.67 -14.57 16.68
C SER A 218 -9.21 -13.69 17.82
N VAL A 219 -8.33 -12.97 18.53
CA VAL A 219 -8.69 -12.29 19.77
C VAL A 219 -7.94 -10.95 19.96
N PRO A 220 -8.62 -9.79 19.94
CA PRO A 220 -10.05 -9.64 19.66
C PRO A 220 -10.39 -10.02 18.22
N ALA A 221 -11.64 -10.42 18.00
CA ALA A 221 -12.15 -10.68 16.67
C ALA A 221 -11.96 -9.43 15.78
N VAL A 222 -11.52 -9.65 14.55
CA VAL A 222 -11.47 -8.59 13.54
C VAL A 222 -12.88 -8.03 13.29
N PRO A 223 -13.00 -6.72 13.01
CA PRO A 223 -14.27 -6.16 12.58
C PRO A 223 -14.82 -6.92 11.36
N GLY A 224 -16.12 -7.20 11.36
CA GLY A 224 -16.76 -7.78 10.18
C GLY A 224 -16.65 -6.84 8.98
N GLY A 225 -16.36 -7.38 7.81
CA GLY A 225 -16.18 -6.59 6.59
C GLY A 225 -16.17 -7.45 5.34
N SER A 226 -16.39 -6.82 4.19
CA SER A 226 -16.30 -7.48 2.89
C SER A 226 -14.86 -7.94 2.64
N THR A 227 -14.71 -9.18 2.18
CA THR A 227 -13.44 -9.69 1.63
C THR A 227 -13.35 -9.54 0.11
N ASN A 228 -14.46 -9.19 -0.54
CA ASN A 228 -14.52 -9.02 -1.97
C ASN A 228 -13.81 -7.73 -2.38
N ASN A 229 -12.75 -7.88 -3.16
CA ASN A 229 -11.92 -6.78 -3.67
C ASN A 229 -12.33 -6.31 -5.08
N ALA A 230 -13.47 -6.76 -5.60
CA ALA A 230 -13.97 -6.34 -6.90
C ALA A 230 -14.39 -4.86 -6.89
N VAL A 231 -13.78 -4.08 -7.78
CA VAL A 231 -14.14 -2.67 -8.02
C VAL A 231 -14.98 -2.59 -9.29
N GLY A 232 -16.30 -2.65 -9.15
CA GLY A 232 -17.22 -2.79 -10.28
C GLY A 232 -17.48 -1.50 -11.07
N ARG A 233 -17.12 -0.33 -10.53
CA ARG A 233 -17.32 0.97 -11.18
C ARG A 233 -16.09 1.85 -11.02
N ASN A 234 -15.86 2.72 -12.00
CA ASN A 234 -14.82 3.76 -11.94
C ASN A 234 -15.37 5.02 -11.23
N ARG A 235 -14.54 6.06 -11.17
CA ARG A 235 -14.87 7.35 -10.55
C ARG A 235 -16.04 8.08 -11.22
N SER A 236 -16.26 7.92 -12.52
CA SER A 236 -17.41 8.52 -13.23
C SER A 236 -18.69 7.68 -13.09
N GLY A 237 -18.65 6.57 -12.36
CA GLY A 237 -19.77 5.66 -12.15
C GLY A 237 -19.99 4.67 -13.29
N ALA A 238 -19.16 4.68 -14.33
CA ALA A 238 -19.21 3.70 -15.42
C ALA A 238 -18.82 2.31 -14.91
N VAL A 239 -19.49 1.28 -15.44
CA VAL A 239 -19.25 -0.12 -15.05
C VAL A 239 -17.92 -0.59 -15.65
N ARG A 240 -17.08 -1.22 -14.83
CA ARG A 240 -15.88 -1.95 -15.28
C ARG A 240 -16.30 -3.35 -15.76
N SER A 241 -17.02 -3.44 -16.89
CA SER A 241 -17.51 -4.71 -17.46
C SER A 241 -16.51 -5.30 -18.47
N GLY A 242 -15.37 -5.80 -17.99
CA GLY A 242 -14.30 -6.34 -18.85
C GLY A 242 -13.43 -5.28 -19.52
N TRP A 243 -13.77 -3.99 -19.35
CA TRP A 243 -12.95 -2.82 -19.69
C TRP A 243 -12.39 -2.27 -18.39
N GLY A 244 -11.34 -2.90 -17.87
CA GLY A 244 -10.59 -2.36 -16.75
C GLY A 244 -9.26 -1.91 -17.27
N TRP A 245 -8.99 -0.61 -17.29
CA TRP A 245 -7.63 -0.11 -17.34
C TRP A 245 -7.23 0.41 -15.96
N PRO A 246 -5.93 0.51 -15.67
CA PRO A 246 -5.46 1.11 -14.44
C PRO A 246 -5.92 2.56 -14.27
N GLY A 247 -6.06 3.00 -13.02
CA GLY A 247 -6.42 4.38 -12.68
C GLY A 247 -7.91 4.58 -12.38
N ALA A 248 -8.23 5.80 -11.93
CA ALA A 248 -9.52 6.10 -11.29
C ALA A 248 -10.71 6.21 -12.24
N TYR A 249 -10.48 6.60 -13.49
CA TYR A 249 -11.51 6.69 -14.53
C TYR A 249 -11.53 5.45 -15.41
#